data_AF-A0A0G3H7L8-F1
#
_entry.id   AF-A0A0G3H7L8-F1
#
_cell.length_a   1.000
_cell.length_b   1.000
_cell.length_c   1.000
_cell.angle_alpha   90.00
_cell.angle_beta   90.00
_cell.angle_gamma   90.00
#
_symmetry.space_group_name_H-M   'P 1'
#
loop_
_entity.id
_entity.type
_entity.pdbx_description
1 polymer ?
#
loop_
_entity_poly.entity_id
_entity_poly.type
_entity_poly.pdbx_seq_one_letter_code
_entity_poly.pdbx_strand_id
1 'polypeptide(L)'
;MTDVEHFEILAFPGAVVAPGGWEALAHVADHHADGLLHVPMEGGVVLHASTSGPIEPLSSAPGTVPTGQIGWIEQSDGLVTLGAAVPPGVLTSHMARMLDVIDTPIVLCTDRVLHITDLDEHIAEQVVRVLAPLGLVFDANSPLLTEF
;
A
#
# COMPACT_ATOMS: atom_id res chain seq x y z
N MET A 1 17.14 20.80 21.53
CA MET A 1 15.76 21.19 21.19
C MET A 1 15.37 20.26 20.07
N THR A 2 14.75 19.14 20.42
CA THR A 2 14.52 18.03 19.49
C THR A 2 13.32 18.41 18.62
N ASP A 3 13.56 18.51 17.32
CA ASP A 3 12.53 18.63 16.31
C ASP A 3 11.56 17.46 16.49
N VAL A 4 10.29 17.76 16.74
CA VAL A 4 9.27 16.71 16.88
C VAL A 4 8.91 16.34 15.46
N GLU A 5 9.47 15.25 14.94
CA GLU A 5 8.97 14.62 13.72
C GLU A 5 7.47 14.39 13.93
N HIS A 6 6.64 15.13 13.20
CA HIS A 6 5.21 14.94 13.23
C HIS A 6 4.89 13.78 12.28
N PHE A 7 4.32 12.71 12.84
CA PHE A 7 3.84 11.57 12.09
C PHE A 7 2.32 11.68 12.01
N GLU A 8 1.78 11.70 10.80
CA GLU A 8 0.34 11.65 10.59
C GLU A 8 -0.03 10.29 10.00
N ILE A 9 -0.89 9.56 10.70
CA ILE A 9 -1.44 8.28 10.22
C ILE A 9 -2.61 8.61 9.32
N LEU A 10 -2.47 8.23 8.06
CA LEU A 10 -3.41 8.58 7.00
C LEU A 10 -4.34 7.42 6.67
N ALA A 11 -3.85 6.19 6.82
CA ALA A 11 -4.63 4.98 6.66
C ALA A 11 -4.38 4.02 7.81
N PHE A 12 -5.44 3.36 8.26
CA PHE A 12 -5.37 2.39 9.34
C PHE A 12 -5.20 0.96 8.79
N PRO A 13 -4.69 0.03 9.61
CA PRO A 13 -4.76 -1.40 9.33
C PRO A 13 -6.16 -1.84 8.87
N GLY A 14 -6.25 -2.57 7.77
CA GLY A 14 -7.51 -3.05 7.20
C GLY A 14 -8.33 -1.97 6.48
N ALA A 15 -7.81 -0.73 6.39
CA ALA A 15 -8.41 0.29 5.56
C ALA A 15 -8.30 -0.10 4.08
N VAL A 16 -9.33 0.28 3.33
CA VAL A 16 -9.36 0.15 1.88
C VAL A 16 -9.06 1.52 1.31
N VAL A 17 -7.99 1.61 0.53
CA VAL A 17 -7.72 2.79 -0.30
C VAL A 17 -8.45 2.57 -1.61
N ALA A 18 -9.52 3.35 -1.81
CA ALA A 18 -10.28 3.33 -3.05
C ALA A 18 -9.47 3.98 -4.20
N PRO A 19 -9.84 3.72 -5.47
CA PRO A 19 -9.25 4.43 -6.60
C PRO A 19 -9.32 5.96 -6.44
N GLY A 20 -8.26 6.66 -6.85
CA GLY A 20 -8.06 8.09 -6.63
C GLY A 20 -7.47 8.45 -5.26
N GLY A 21 -7.55 7.55 -4.26
CA GLY A 21 -6.97 7.77 -2.94
C GLY A 21 -5.44 7.71 -2.94
N TRP A 22 -4.83 6.94 -3.84
CA TRP A 22 -3.38 6.79 -3.89
C TRP A 22 -2.70 8.00 -4.54
N GLU A 23 -3.31 8.65 -5.53
CA GLU A 23 -2.79 9.91 -6.06
C GLU A 23 -2.83 11.01 -4.98
N ALA A 24 -3.89 11.08 -4.18
CA ALA A 24 -3.95 12.01 -3.06
C ALA A 24 -2.81 11.77 -2.05
N LEU A 25 -2.56 10.50 -1.69
CA LEU A 25 -1.44 10.14 -0.81
C LEU A 25 -0.08 10.46 -1.44
N ALA A 26 0.10 10.19 -2.74
CA ALA A 26 1.32 10.53 -3.47
C ALA A 26 1.57 12.04 -3.51
N HIS A 27 0.51 12.82 -3.72
CA HIS A 27 0.57 14.28 -3.74
C HIS A 27 0.99 14.85 -2.38
N VAL A 28 0.41 14.34 -1.29
CA VAL A 28 0.78 14.72 0.08
C VAL A 28 2.24 14.33 0.36
N ALA A 29 2.65 13.12 -0.04
CA ALA A 29 4.02 12.66 0.14
C ALA A 29 5.04 13.58 -0.56
N ASP A 30 4.77 13.99 -1.80
CA ASP A 30 5.67 14.86 -2.57
C ASP A 30 5.74 16.31 -2.03
N HIS A 31 4.65 16.84 -1.48
CA HIS A 31 4.58 18.25 -1.06
C HIS A 31 4.92 18.47 0.41
N HIS A 32 4.72 17.45 1.26
CA HIS A 32 4.76 17.62 2.71
C HIS A 32 5.65 16.63 3.44
N ALA A 33 6.15 15.61 2.75
CA ALA A 33 7.08 14.61 3.28
C ALA A 33 8.29 14.45 2.31
N ASP A 34 9.10 13.42 2.52
CA ASP A 34 10.26 13.10 1.68
C ASP A 34 9.87 12.34 0.39
N GLY A 35 8.62 12.44 -0.06
CA GLY A 35 8.09 11.64 -1.18
C GLY A 35 7.88 10.17 -0.85
N LEU A 36 7.89 9.82 0.44
CA LEU A 36 7.79 8.46 0.96
C LEU A 36 6.52 8.25 1.79
N LEU A 37 5.91 7.09 1.61
CA LEU A 37 4.82 6.58 2.42
C LEU A 37 5.31 5.33 3.15
N HIS A 38 5.20 5.31 4.47
CA HIS A 38 5.62 4.18 5.28
C HIS A 38 4.45 3.22 5.49
N VAL A 39 4.70 1.94 5.28
CA VAL A 39 3.78 0.84 5.57
C VAL A 39 4.29 0.14 6.83
N PRO A 40 3.66 0.34 8.00
CA PRO A 40 4.13 -0.24 9.24
C PRO A 40 3.66 -1.71 9.35
N MET A 41 4.21 -2.46 10.31
CA MET A 41 3.94 -3.90 10.46
C MET A 41 2.50 -4.17 10.89
N GLU A 42 1.90 -3.25 11.64
CA GLU A 42 0.49 -3.32 12.02
C GLU A 42 -0.47 -3.14 10.84
N GLY A 43 0.02 -2.64 9.70
CA GLY A 43 -0.77 -2.28 8.52
C GLY A 43 -1.15 -0.80 8.49
N GLY A 44 -1.78 -0.37 7.40
CA GLY A 44 -2.06 1.05 7.17
C GLY A 44 -0.92 1.78 6.43
N VAL A 45 -0.99 3.10 6.41
CA VAL A 45 0.00 3.97 5.77
C VAL A 45 0.23 5.21 6.64
N VAL A 46 1.51 5.51 6.89
CA VAL A 46 1.98 6.65 7.68
C VAL A 46 2.81 7.55 6.79
N LEU A 47 2.62 8.86 6.93
CA LEU A 47 3.46 9.86 6.28
C LEU A 47 4.18 10.68 7.36
N HIS A 48 5.47 10.91 7.15
CA HIS A 48 6.29 11.74 8.02
C HIS A 48 6.22 13.16 7.45
N ALA A 49 5.16 13.89 7.78
CA ALA A 49 4.86 15.19 7.21
C ALA A 49 4.82 16.25 8.30
N SER A 50 5.35 17.44 8.01
CA SER A 50 5.36 18.57 8.95
C SER A 50 4.12 19.50 8.81
N THR A 51 3.04 19.02 8.21
CA THR A 51 1.80 19.78 7.98
C THR A 51 0.66 19.35 8.91
N SER A 52 -0.31 20.25 9.15
CA SER A 52 -1.51 20.01 9.98
C SER A 52 -2.82 20.23 9.21
N GLY A 53 -2.81 19.97 7.90
CA GLY A 53 -4.01 20.11 7.06
C GLY A 53 -4.97 18.93 7.24
N PRO A 54 -6.30 19.13 7.23
CA PRO A 54 -7.25 18.02 7.30
C PRO A 54 -7.16 17.19 6.02
N ILE A 55 -6.95 15.89 6.17
CA ILE A 55 -6.95 14.94 5.06
C ILE A 55 -8.23 14.10 5.17
N GLU A 56 -8.96 13.93 4.07
CA GLU A 56 -10.20 13.16 4.09
C GLU A 56 -9.92 11.72 4.55
N PRO A 57 -10.62 11.23 5.58
CA PRO A 57 -10.31 9.95 6.17
C PRO A 57 -10.58 8.83 5.17
N LEU A 58 -9.58 7.98 4.96
CA LEU A 58 -9.75 6.71 4.27
C LEU A 58 -10.72 5.84 5.08
N SER A 59 -11.67 5.19 4.40
CA SER A 59 -12.68 4.37 5.06
C SER A 59 -12.04 3.15 5.70
N SER A 60 -11.97 3.13 7.04
CA SER A 60 -11.65 1.94 7.81
C SER A 60 -12.96 1.22 8.19
N ALA A 61 -13.10 -0.05 7.80
CA ALA A 61 -14.20 -0.87 8.27
C ALA A 61 -13.82 -1.46 9.65
N PRO A 62 -14.71 -1.43 10.67
CA PRO A 62 -14.46 -2.15 11.91
C PRO A 62 -14.50 -3.66 11.63
N GLY A 63 -13.34 -4.30 11.63
CA GLY A 63 -13.16 -5.73 11.36
C GLY A 63 -11.79 -6.21 11.83
N THR A 64 -11.59 -7.53 11.84
CA THR A 64 -10.25 -8.10 12.02
C THR A 64 -9.41 -7.67 10.81
N VAL A 65 -8.28 -7.02 11.06
CA VAL A 65 -7.32 -6.67 10.01
C VAL A 65 -6.89 -7.97 9.32
N PRO A 66 -6.99 -8.09 7.99
CA PRO A 66 -6.56 -9.30 7.32
C PRO A 66 -5.05 -9.46 7.44
N THR A 67 -4.61 -10.67 7.78
CA THR A 67 -3.20 -11.04 7.65
C THR A 67 -2.83 -11.06 6.17
N GLY A 68 -1.73 -10.40 5.83
CA GLY A 68 -1.26 -10.30 4.46
C GLY A 68 -0.83 -11.64 3.87
N GLN A 69 -1.58 -12.17 2.91
CA GLN A 69 -1.10 -13.25 2.04
C GLN A 69 -0.33 -12.65 0.87
N ILE A 70 0.90 -13.13 0.60
CA ILE A 70 1.72 -12.69 -0.52
C ILE A 70 1.50 -13.63 -1.72
N GLY A 71 1.42 -13.05 -2.91
CA GLY A 71 1.32 -13.75 -4.17
C GLY A 71 -0.06 -13.72 -4.82
N TRP A 72 -0.26 -14.63 -5.75
CA TRP A 72 -1.47 -14.71 -6.56
C TRP A 72 -2.58 -15.42 -5.79
N ILE A 73 -3.73 -14.77 -5.63
CA ILE A 73 -4.86 -15.28 -4.87
C ILE A 73 -6.09 -15.28 -5.78
N GLU A 74 -6.50 -16.47 -6.22
CA GLU A 74 -7.71 -16.63 -7.04
C GLU A 74 -8.96 -16.36 -6.20
N GLN A 75 -9.85 -15.50 -6.70
CA GLN A 75 -11.16 -15.25 -6.12
C GLN A 75 -12.21 -16.21 -6.71
N SER A 76 -13.29 -16.46 -5.97
CA SER A 76 -14.33 -17.42 -6.40
C SER A 76 -15.14 -16.98 -7.62
N ASP A 77 -15.08 -15.71 -7.98
CA ASP A 77 -15.76 -15.09 -9.13
C ASP A 77 -14.90 -15.05 -10.41
N GLY A 78 -13.67 -15.57 -10.34
CA GLY A 78 -12.72 -15.58 -11.46
C GLY A 78 -11.81 -14.36 -11.54
N LEU A 79 -11.91 -13.42 -10.59
CA LEU A 79 -10.96 -12.33 -10.41
C LEU A 79 -9.75 -12.78 -9.58
N VAL A 80 -8.76 -11.90 -9.49
CA VAL A 80 -7.50 -12.14 -8.81
C VAL A 80 -7.24 -11.04 -7.80
N THR A 81 -6.86 -11.43 -6.59
CA THR A 81 -6.20 -10.53 -5.65
C THR A 81 -4.69 -10.77 -5.74
N LEU A 82 -3.92 -9.70 -5.92
CA LEU A 82 -2.47 -9.74 -5.81
C LEU A 82 -2.03 -9.28 -4.43
N GLY A 83 -1.37 -10.17 -3.71
CA GLY A 83 -0.67 -9.88 -2.47
C GLY A 83 0.76 -9.42 -2.73
N ALA A 84 1.06 -8.16 -2.42
CA ALA A 84 2.37 -7.56 -2.57
C ALA A 84 2.96 -7.21 -1.21
N ALA A 85 4.07 -7.82 -0.83
CA ALA A 85 4.88 -7.30 0.26
C ALA A 85 5.57 -6.00 -0.18
N VAL A 86 5.76 -5.10 0.78
CA VAL A 86 6.45 -3.82 0.61
C VAL A 86 7.71 -3.84 1.46
N PRO A 87 8.85 -4.37 1.00
CA PRO A 87 10.10 -4.30 1.75
C PRO A 87 10.94 -3.09 1.28
N PRO A 88 11.47 -2.23 2.17
CA PRO A 88 11.58 -2.32 3.64
C PRO A 88 10.38 -1.73 4.44
N GLY A 89 9.22 -1.58 3.82
CA GLY A 89 8.04 -0.93 4.38
C GLY A 89 7.86 0.50 3.89
N VAL A 90 8.32 0.78 2.67
CA VAL A 90 8.28 2.13 2.09
C VAL A 90 7.74 2.04 0.66
N LEU A 91 6.74 2.86 0.36
CA LEU A 91 6.26 3.14 -0.98
C LEU A 91 6.71 4.54 -1.37
N THR A 92 7.25 4.68 -2.58
CA THR A 92 7.52 6.01 -3.13
C THR A 92 6.23 6.63 -3.63
N SER A 93 6.19 7.96 -3.76
CA SER A 93 5.09 8.65 -4.44
C SER A 93 4.87 8.09 -5.85
N HIS A 94 5.93 7.75 -6.58
CA HIS A 94 5.82 7.11 -7.89
C HIS A 94 5.08 5.75 -7.84
N MET A 95 5.38 4.91 -6.85
CA MET A 95 4.67 3.65 -6.65
C MET A 95 3.20 3.90 -6.29
N ALA A 96 2.92 4.86 -5.41
CA ALA A 96 1.54 5.23 -5.08
C ALA A 96 0.75 5.68 -6.32
N ARG A 97 1.35 6.49 -7.21
CA ARG A 97 0.72 6.85 -8.49
C ARG A 97 0.43 5.64 -9.37
N MET A 98 1.34 4.67 -9.44
CA MET A 98 1.10 3.45 -10.19
C MET A 98 -0.02 2.60 -9.57
N LEU A 99 -0.09 2.54 -8.25
CA LEU A 99 -1.20 1.88 -7.54
C LEU A 99 -2.54 2.57 -7.86
N ASP A 100 -2.57 3.90 -7.99
CA ASP A 100 -3.75 4.66 -8.39
C ASP A 100 -4.20 4.32 -9.82
N VAL A 101 -3.26 4.20 -10.75
CA VAL A 101 -3.52 3.87 -12.17
C VAL A 101 -4.15 2.49 -12.35
N ILE A 102 -3.96 1.57 -11.41
CA ILE A 102 -4.59 0.24 -11.46
C ILE A 102 -6.11 0.35 -11.34
N ASP A 103 -6.62 1.42 -10.71
CA ASP A 103 -8.05 1.74 -10.61
C ASP A 103 -8.88 0.64 -9.92
N THR A 104 -8.26 -0.09 -8.98
CA THR A 104 -8.96 -1.07 -8.13
C THR A 104 -8.77 -0.78 -6.64
N PRO A 105 -9.67 -1.29 -5.77
CA PRO A 105 -9.49 -1.16 -4.33
C PRO A 105 -8.21 -1.85 -3.86
N ILE A 106 -7.49 -1.20 -2.94
CA ILE A 106 -6.30 -1.79 -2.32
C ILE A 106 -6.50 -1.85 -0.82
N VAL A 107 -6.42 -3.05 -0.28
CA VAL A 107 -6.52 -3.30 1.16
C VAL A 107 -5.13 -3.26 1.78
N LEU A 108 -5.00 -2.50 2.87
CA LEU A 108 -3.77 -2.41 3.65
C LEU A 108 -3.79 -3.49 4.73
N CYS A 109 -3.05 -4.57 4.51
CA CYS A 109 -2.98 -5.71 5.43
C CYS A 109 -1.90 -5.49 6.51
N THR A 110 -1.84 -6.38 7.51
CA THR A 110 -0.68 -6.46 8.41
C THR A 110 0.58 -6.92 7.65
N ASP A 111 1.71 -6.93 8.34
CA ASP A 111 2.98 -7.51 7.88
C ASP A 111 3.54 -6.82 6.63
N ARG A 112 3.16 -5.55 6.41
CA ARG A 112 3.56 -4.71 5.27
C ARG A 112 3.13 -5.27 3.92
N VAL A 113 1.94 -5.85 3.88
CA VAL A 113 1.36 -6.41 2.65
C VAL A 113 0.21 -5.54 2.17
N LEU A 114 0.17 -5.31 0.86
CA LEU A 114 -0.95 -4.71 0.14
C LEU A 114 -1.69 -5.80 -0.62
N HIS A 115 -3.02 -5.80 -0.55
CA HIS A 115 -3.87 -6.64 -1.39
C HIS A 115 -4.54 -5.76 -2.44
N ILE A 116 -4.11 -5.90 -3.69
CA ILE A 116 -4.74 -5.25 -4.84
C ILE A 116 -5.86 -6.19 -5.30
N THR A 117 -7.11 -5.81 -5.07
CA THR A 117 -8.26 -6.70 -5.26
C THR A 117 -8.87 -6.53 -6.65
N ASP A 118 -9.70 -7.51 -7.02
CA ASP A 118 -10.66 -7.44 -8.13
C ASP A 118 -10.03 -7.23 -9.50
N LEU A 119 -8.83 -7.79 -9.71
CA LEU A 119 -8.11 -7.72 -10.97
C LEU A 119 -8.52 -8.86 -11.91
N ASP A 120 -8.69 -8.55 -13.19
CA ASP A 120 -8.60 -9.58 -14.22
C ASP A 120 -7.21 -10.21 -14.24
N GLU A 121 -7.10 -11.51 -14.53
CA GLU A 121 -5.83 -12.24 -14.60
C GLU A 121 -4.81 -11.54 -15.50
N HIS A 122 -5.21 -11.09 -16.69
CA HIS A 122 -4.29 -10.40 -17.60
C HIS A 122 -3.75 -9.08 -17.00
N ILE A 123 -4.59 -8.34 -16.27
CA ILE A 123 -4.19 -7.10 -15.62
C ILE A 123 -3.26 -7.40 -14.44
N ALA A 124 -3.58 -8.40 -13.63
CA ALA A 124 -2.74 -8.85 -12.53
C ALA A 124 -1.32 -9.19 -13.02
N GLU A 125 -1.19 -9.90 -14.13
CA GLU A 125 0.14 -10.15 -14.68
C GLU A 125 0.90 -8.87 -15.08
N GLN A 126 0.22 -7.86 -15.65
CA GLN A 126 0.86 -6.59 -15.98
C GLN A 126 1.29 -5.84 -14.72
N VAL A 127 0.44 -5.84 -13.70
CA VAL A 127 0.74 -5.22 -12.41
C VAL A 127 2.03 -5.80 -11.82
N VAL A 128 2.19 -7.13 -11.79
CA VAL A 128 3.43 -7.76 -11.32
C VAL A 128 4.63 -7.30 -12.15
N ARG A 129 4.49 -7.26 -13.49
CA ARG A 129 5.58 -6.84 -14.40
C ARG A 129 6.02 -5.39 -14.18
N VAL A 130 5.13 -4.51 -13.73
CA VAL A 130 5.43 -3.09 -13.49
C VAL A 130 5.91 -2.85 -12.07
N LEU A 131 5.24 -3.43 -11.07
CA LEU A 131 5.50 -3.13 -9.67
C LEU A 131 6.65 -3.95 -9.07
N ALA A 132 6.92 -5.16 -9.57
CA ALA A 132 8.03 -5.95 -9.05
C ALA A 132 9.40 -5.31 -9.29
N PRO A 133 9.70 -4.74 -10.48
CA PRO A 133 10.92 -3.97 -10.71
C PRO A 133 11.06 -2.73 -9.81
N LEU A 134 9.96 -2.23 -9.24
CA LEU A 134 9.97 -1.08 -8.33
C LEU A 134 10.14 -1.48 -6.86
N GLY A 135 10.34 -2.76 -6.58
CA GLY A 135 10.65 -3.28 -5.25
C GLY A 135 9.50 -3.95 -4.53
N LEU A 136 8.29 -4.01 -5.12
CA LEU A 136 7.21 -4.82 -4.55
C LEU A 136 7.48 -6.31 -4.77
N VAL A 137 7.16 -7.12 -3.76
CA VAL A 137 7.44 -8.56 -3.79
C VAL A 137 6.14 -9.34 -3.83
N PHE A 138 5.95 -10.12 -4.90
CA PHE A 138 4.76 -10.93 -5.14
C PHE A 138 5.01 -12.43 -4.97
N ASP A 139 6.16 -12.83 -4.41
CA ASP A 139 6.47 -14.24 -4.11
C ASP A 139 6.71 -14.40 -2.61
N ALA A 140 5.87 -15.23 -1.97
CA ALA A 140 5.95 -15.53 -0.55
C ALA A 140 7.24 -16.27 -0.14
N ASN A 141 7.94 -16.89 -1.09
CA ASN A 141 9.21 -17.58 -0.86
C ASN A 141 10.42 -16.71 -1.24
N SER A 142 10.20 -15.44 -1.60
CA SER A 142 11.28 -14.55 -2.01
C SER A 142 12.29 -14.37 -0.87
N PRO A 143 13.60 -14.55 -1.14
CA PRO A 143 14.64 -14.36 -0.12
C PRO A 143 14.66 -12.92 0.42
N LEU A 144 14.17 -11.95 -0.38
CA LEU A 144 14.05 -10.57 0.04
C LEU A 144 13.23 -10.47 1.34
N LEU A 145 12.19 -11.28 1.54
CA LEU A 145 11.35 -11.20 2.75
C LEU A 145 12.10 -11.53 4.05
N THR A 146 13.26 -12.16 3.98
CA THR A 146 14.09 -12.49 5.15
C THR A 146 15.13 -11.43 5.51
N GLU A 147 15.31 -10.42 4.66
CA GLU A 147 16.35 -9.39 4.82
C GLU A 147 15.86 -8.12 5.55
N PHE A 148 14.64 -8.13 6.10
CA PHE A 148 13.99 -6.95 6.69
C PHE A 148 13.37 -7.19 8.07
#